data_AF-A0A3C1D3H2-F1
#
_entry.id   AF-A0A3C1D3H2-F1
#
_cell.length_a   1.000
_cell.length_b   1.000
_cell.length_c   1.000
_cell.angle_alpha   90.00
_cell.angle_beta   90.00
_cell.angle_gamma   90.00
#
_symmetry.space_group_name_H-M   'P 1'
#
loop_
_entity.id
_entity.type
_entity.pdbx_description
1 polymer ?
#
loop_
_entity_poly.entity_id
_entity_poly.type
_entity_poly.pdbx_seq_one_letter_code
_entity_poly.pdbx_strand_id
1 'polypeptide(L)'
;PIKVAIINNSSLGMVRQWQTLFFNGRHSNTDLNTGHGTARVPDFVKLAEAYGCLALRVEKEDEIDDAIRTALETNDRPVVIDFVVSADAMVWPMVPQGVGNSEIQYAREHAPTFDQED
;
A
#
# COMPACT_ATOMS: atom_id res chain seq x y z
N PRO A 1 14.95 5.45 17.90
CA PRO A 1 15.42 4.99 16.57
C PRO A 1 14.27 5.06 15.55
N ILE A 2 14.56 5.13 14.24
CA ILE A 2 13.52 5.24 13.21
C ILE A 2 12.70 3.94 13.06
N LYS A 3 11.44 4.08 12.66
CA LYS A 3 10.51 2.98 12.35
C LYS A 3 10.02 3.15 10.92
N VAL A 4 10.25 2.15 10.08
CA VAL A 4 9.89 2.17 8.67
C VAL A 4 8.81 1.12 8.43
N ALA A 5 7.63 1.56 8.01
CA ALA A 5 6.58 0.67 7.55
C ALA A 5 6.54 0.70 6.02
N ILE A 6 6.82 -0.45 5.40
CA ILE A 6 6.72 -0.64 3.96
C ILE A 6 5.33 -1.18 3.66
N ILE A 7 4.53 -0.42 2.93
CA ILE A 7 3.24 -0.88 2.43
C ILE A 7 3.48 -1.56 1.08
N ASN A 8 3.71 -2.87 1.12
CA ASN A 8 4.19 -3.66 0.00
C ASN A 8 3.02 -4.30 -0.75
N ASN A 9 2.50 -3.57 -1.74
CA ASN A 9 1.45 -4.02 -2.66
C ASN A 9 2.03 -4.65 -3.95
N SER A 10 3.33 -4.98 -3.97
CA SER A 10 4.03 -5.56 -5.11
C SER A 10 3.96 -4.78 -6.43
N SER A 11 3.59 -3.50 -6.42
CA SER A 11 3.38 -2.72 -7.64
C SER A 11 3.59 -1.21 -7.47
N LEU A 12 3.64 -0.48 -8.58
CA LEU A 12 3.51 0.98 -8.62
C LEU A 12 2.02 1.36 -8.45
N GLY A 13 1.48 1.19 -7.24
CA GLY A 13 0.04 1.20 -6.96
C GLY A 13 -0.73 2.38 -7.54
N MET A 14 -0.21 3.61 -7.42
CA MET A 14 -0.88 4.79 -8.00
C MET A 14 -0.94 4.72 -9.53
N VAL A 15 0.15 4.37 -10.20
CA VAL A 15 0.16 4.21 -11.66
C VAL A 15 -0.74 3.04 -12.09
N ARG A 16 -0.74 1.94 -11.33
CA ARG A 16 -1.62 0.78 -11.56
C ARG A 16 -3.09 1.16 -11.42
N GLN A 17 -3.47 1.99 -10.45
CA GLN A 17 -4.84 2.52 -10.31
C GLN A 17 -5.25 3.32 -11.55
N TRP A 18 -4.40 4.22 -12.04
CA TRP A 18 -4.65 4.96 -13.28
C TRP A 18 -4.77 4.05 -14.50
N GLN A 19 -3.87 3.08 -14.66
CA GLN A 19 -3.93 2.09 -15.73
C GLN A 19 -5.21 1.24 -15.67
N THR A 20 -5.67 0.93 -14.47
CA THR A 20 -6.91 0.18 -14.23
C THR A 20 -8.14 0.99 -14.62
N LEU A 21 -8.21 2.26 -14.22
CA LEU A 21 -9.37 3.12 -14.43
C LEU A 21 -9.47 3.67 -15.86
N PHE A 22 -8.35 4.08 -16.47
CA PHE A 22 -8.36 4.85 -17.72
C PHE A 22 -7.74 4.14 -18.92
N PHE A 23 -7.11 2.98 -18.72
CA PHE A 23 -6.42 2.25 -19.79
C PHE A 23 -6.87 0.78 -19.90
N ASN A 24 -8.16 0.51 -19.63
CA ASN A 24 -8.78 -0.80 -19.77
C ASN A 24 -8.08 -1.91 -18.96
N GLY A 25 -7.52 -1.61 -17.79
CA GLY A 25 -6.79 -2.61 -17.00
C GLY A 25 -5.44 -3.02 -17.61
N ARG A 26 -4.93 -2.30 -18.61
CA ARG A 26 -3.63 -2.62 -19.22
C ARG A 26 -2.49 -2.15 -18.33
N HIS A 27 -2.02 -3.06 -17.49
CA HIS A 27 -0.88 -2.82 -16.61
C HIS A 27 0.42 -2.85 -17.42
N SER A 28 1.10 -1.71 -17.50
CA SER A 28 2.34 -1.56 -18.27
C SER A 28 3.48 -1.19 -17.33
N ASN A 29 4.38 -2.15 -17.07
CA ASN A 29 5.58 -2.00 -16.23
C ASN A 29 5.29 -1.50 -14.80
N THR A 30 4.19 -1.93 -14.21
CA THR A 30 3.81 -1.55 -12.84
C THR A 30 4.04 -2.64 -11.81
N ASP A 31 4.27 -3.90 -12.19
CA ASP A 31 4.54 -4.98 -11.26
C ASP A 31 6.02 -4.99 -10.85
N LEU A 32 6.28 -4.99 -9.53
CA LEU A 32 7.62 -4.89 -8.96
C LEU A 32 8.14 -6.23 -8.41
N ASN A 33 7.31 -7.27 -8.37
CA ASN A 33 7.66 -8.57 -7.81
C ASN A 33 8.17 -8.53 -6.36
N THR A 34 7.72 -7.60 -5.53
CA THR A 34 8.20 -7.44 -4.14
C THR A 34 7.34 -8.13 -3.07
N GLY A 35 6.11 -8.56 -3.38
CA GLY A 35 5.13 -9.00 -2.37
C GLY A 35 4.79 -10.50 -2.34
N HIS A 36 3.59 -10.84 -1.87
CA HIS A 36 3.13 -12.22 -1.73
C HIS A 36 3.03 -12.93 -3.09
N GLY A 37 3.45 -14.19 -3.16
CA GLY A 37 3.34 -15.01 -4.37
C GLY A 37 4.27 -14.60 -5.53
N THR A 38 5.18 -13.65 -5.32
CA THR A 38 6.18 -13.25 -6.31
C THR A 38 7.60 -13.64 -5.87
N ALA A 39 8.60 -13.32 -6.69
CA ALA A 39 10.01 -13.58 -6.39
C ALA A 39 10.58 -12.78 -5.21
N ARG A 40 9.82 -11.84 -4.62
CA ARG A 40 10.23 -10.89 -3.56
C ARG A 40 11.58 -10.24 -3.83
N VAL A 41 11.63 -9.42 -4.88
CA VAL A 41 12.87 -8.75 -5.31
C VAL A 41 12.74 -7.24 -5.15
N PRO A 42 13.44 -6.62 -4.19
CA PRO A 42 14.26 -7.23 -3.13
C PRO A 42 13.41 -7.84 -1.99
N ASP A 43 14.04 -8.71 -1.19
CA ASP A 43 13.47 -9.17 0.08
C ASP A 43 13.80 -8.13 1.16
N PHE A 44 12.83 -7.27 1.47
CA PHE A 44 13.03 -6.13 2.38
C PHE A 44 13.42 -6.55 3.79
N VAL A 45 12.99 -7.72 4.26
CA VAL A 45 13.38 -8.24 5.58
C VAL A 45 14.87 -8.52 5.60
N LYS A 46 15.35 -9.33 4.65
CA LYS A 46 16.78 -9.67 4.53
C LYS A 46 17.65 -8.45 4.30
N LEU A 47 17.17 -7.50 3.50
CA LEU A 47 17.87 -6.25 3.25
C LEU A 47 18.02 -5.44 4.55
N ALA A 48 16.95 -5.27 5.32
CA ALA A 48 16.96 -4.54 6.58
C ALA A 48 17.85 -5.21 7.64
N GLU A 49 17.81 -6.54 7.75
CA GLU A 49 18.69 -7.32 8.62
C GLU A 49 20.18 -7.09 8.27
N ALA A 50 20.52 -7.06 6.98
CA ALA A 50 21.89 -6.79 6.53
C ALA A 50 22.39 -5.38 6.92
N TYR A 51 21.49 -4.42 7.09
CA TYR A 51 21.79 -3.07 7.61
C TYR A 51 21.71 -2.96 9.15
N GLY A 52 21.52 -4.08 9.87
CA GLY A 52 21.46 -4.10 11.34
C GLY A 52 20.13 -3.64 11.95
N CYS A 53 19.07 -3.56 11.13
CA CYS A 53 17.73 -3.25 11.62
C CYS A 53 17.09 -4.49 12.25
N LEU A 54 16.16 -4.28 13.18
CA LEU A 54 15.12 -5.28 13.43
C LEU A 54 14.18 -5.29 12.22
N ALA A 55 13.93 -6.45 11.64
CA ALA A 55 13.07 -6.58 10.48
C ALA A 55 11.91 -7.55 10.76
N LEU A 56 10.70 -7.16 10.38
CA LEU A 56 9.49 -7.95 10.55
C LEU A 56 8.73 -8.01 9.21
N ARG A 57 7.99 -9.10 8.99
CA ARG A 57 7.03 -9.21 7.87
C ARG A 57 5.66 -9.54 8.44
N VAL A 58 4.65 -8.88 7.90
CA VAL A 58 3.23 -9.06 8.24
C VAL A 58 2.52 -9.49 6.97
N GLU A 59 1.94 -10.69 6.98
CA GLU A 59 1.18 -11.24 5.85
C GLU A 59 -0.31 -11.42 6.17
N LYS A 60 -0.67 -11.35 7.45
CA LYS A 60 -2.04 -11.50 7.92
C LYS A 60 -2.45 -10.35 8.84
N GLU A 61 -3.75 -10.12 8.93
CA GLU A 61 -4.33 -9.04 9.73
C GLU A 61 -4.08 -9.23 11.23
N ASP A 62 -4.11 -10.47 11.73
CA ASP A 62 -3.89 -10.81 13.13
C ASP A 62 -2.44 -10.60 13.61
N GLU A 63 -1.49 -10.39 12.69
CA GLU A 63 -0.09 -10.12 12.99
C GLU A 63 0.22 -8.62 13.15
N ILE A 64 -0.72 -7.73 12.76
CA ILE A 64 -0.49 -6.28 12.68
C ILE A 64 -0.17 -5.69 14.06
N ASP A 65 -1.03 -5.93 15.05
CA ASP A 65 -0.91 -5.32 16.37
C ASP A 65 0.40 -5.75 17.08
N ASP A 66 0.76 -7.02 16.92
CA ASP A 66 1.98 -7.59 17.49
C ASP A 66 3.25 -7.01 16.85
N ALA A 67 3.23 -6.83 15.52
CA ALA A 67 4.35 -6.21 14.80
C ALA A 67 4.54 -4.74 15.19
N ILE A 68 3.45 -3.98 15.28
CA ILE A 68 3.50 -2.57 15.70
C ILE A 68 3.99 -2.45 17.15
N ARG A 69 3.48 -3.28 18.06
CA ARG A 69 3.92 -3.31 19.47
C ARG A 69 5.42 -3.60 19.57
N THR A 70 5.89 -4.64 18.89
CA THR A 70 7.32 -5.01 18.85
C THR A 70 8.18 -3.86 18.32
N ALA A 71 7.73 -3.17 17.27
CA ALA A 71 8.44 -2.05 16.70
C ALA A 71 8.54 -0.84 17.66
N LEU A 72 7.47 -0.54 18.40
CA LEU A 72 7.43 0.54 19.38
C LEU A 72 8.27 0.26 20.63
N GLU A 73 8.31 -1.00 21.10
CA GLU A 73 9.09 -1.41 22.26
C GLU A 73 10.61 -1.45 21.98
N THR A 74 11.00 -1.67 20.72
CA THR A 74 12.40 -1.71 20.31
C THR A 74 13.02 -0.31 20.35
N ASN A 75 13.99 -0.05 21.22
CA ASN A 75 14.58 1.29 21.38
C ASN A 75 16.09 1.37 21.10
N ASP A 76 16.72 0.23 20.83
CA ASP A 76 18.17 0.06 20.62
C ASP A 76 18.60 0.11 19.15
N ARG A 77 17.68 -0.09 18.19
CA ARG A 77 17.98 -0.11 16.74
C ARG A 77 16.78 0.30 15.86
N PRO A 78 17.02 0.67 14.59
CA PRO A 78 15.95 0.90 13.62
C PRO A 78 15.09 -0.35 13.42
N VAL A 79 13.80 -0.14 13.08
CA VAL A 79 12.87 -1.22 12.79
C VAL A 79 12.30 -1.03 11.38
N VAL A 80 12.28 -2.09 10.58
CA VAL A 80 11.63 -2.13 9.26
C VAL A 80 10.54 -3.19 9.31
N ILE A 81 9.32 -2.85 8.92
CA ILE A 81 8.20 -3.77 8.83
C ILE A 81 7.71 -3.81 7.39
N ASP A 82 7.71 -5.00 6.79
CA ASP A 82 7.19 -5.28 5.46
C ASP A 82 5.73 -5.75 5.58
N PHE A 83 4.77 -4.82 5.39
CA PHE A 83 3.33 -5.10 5.38
C PHE A 83 2.90 -5.50 3.99
N VAL A 84 2.57 -6.78 3.83
CA VAL A 84 2.13 -7.33 2.56
C VAL A 84 0.65 -7.05 2.38
N VAL A 85 0.31 -6.27 1.35
CA VAL A 85 -1.07 -5.86 1.06
C VAL A 85 -1.47 -6.21 -0.36
N SER A 86 -2.77 -6.17 -0.66
CA SER A 86 -3.28 -6.45 -2.00
C SER A 86 -2.76 -5.43 -3.03
N ALA A 87 -2.38 -5.94 -4.21
CA ALA A 87 -2.00 -5.12 -5.37
C ALA A 87 -3.19 -4.40 -6.03
N ASP A 88 -4.41 -4.82 -5.71
CA ASP A 88 -5.63 -4.29 -6.32
C ASP A 88 -6.35 -3.28 -5.42
N ALA A 89 -5.77 -2.97 -4.25
CA ALA A 89 -6.25 -1.88 -3.41
C ALA A 89 -6.10 -0.54 -4.12
N MET A 90 -7.17 0.26 -4.13
CA MET A 90 -7.23 1.58 -4.74
C MET A 90 -7.49 2.65 -3.68
N VAL A 91 -7.01 3.87 -3.95
CA VAL A 91 -7.24 5.02 -3.08
C VAL A 91 -8.55 5.70 -3.48
N TRP A 92 -9.47 5.76 -2.53
CA TRP A 92 -10.76 6.45 -2.63
C TRP A 92 -10.95 7.38 -1.41
N PRO A 93 -11.73 8.46 -1.51
CA PRO A 93 -12.39 8.95 -2.73
C PRO A 93 -11.40 9.60 -3.72
N MET A 94 -11.81 9.75 -4.99
CA MET A 94 -11.00 10.35 -6.05
C MET A 94 -11.83 11.33 -6.88
N VAL A 95 -11.26 12.50 -7.17
CA VAL A 95 -11.76 13.43 -8.20
C VAL A 95 -10.91 13.22 -9.45
N PRO A 96 -11.46 12.75 -10.58
CA PRO A 96 -10.71 12.59 -11.82
C PRO A 96 -10.07 13.90 -12.29
N GLN A 97 -9.00 13.79 -13.09
CA GLN A 97 -8.40 15.00 -13.67
C GLN A 97 -9.35 15.64 -14.69
N GLY A 98 -9.44 16.96 -14.65
CA GLY A 98 -10.25 17.75 -15.59
C GLY A 98 -11.71 17.95 -15.17
N VAL A 99 -12.13 17.48 -13.99
CA VAL A 99 -13.48 17.72 -13.45
C VAL A 99 -13.44 18.49 -12.11
N GLY A 100 -14.58 19.07 -11.72
CA GLY A 100 -14.73 19.77 -10.46
C GLY A 100 -14.91 18.83 -9.26
N ASN A 101 -14.75 19.36 -8.04
CA ASN A 101 -14.89 18.58 -6.80
C ASN A 101 -16.29 17.95 -6.61
N SER A 102 -17.31 18.46 -7.31
CA SER A 102 -18.66 17.87 -7.32
C SER A 102 -18.70 16.47 -7.93
N GLU A 103 -17.73 16.13 -8.78
CA GLU A 103 -17.63 14.84 -9.50
C GLU A 103 -16.77 13.80 -8.74
N ILE A 104 -16.69 13.93 -7.42
CA ILE A 104 -15.95 12.99 -6.56
C ILE A 104 -16.54 11.57 -6.66
N GLN A 105 -15.69 10.55 -6.64
CA GLN A 105 -16.08 9.14 -6.66
C GLN A 105 -15.65 8.45 -5.36
N TYR A 106 -16.51 7.62 -4.76
CA TYR A 106 -16.27 6.90 -3.49
C TYR A 106 -15.97 5.41 -3.67
N ALA A 107 -16.33 4.85 -4.81
CA ALA A 107 -15.94 3.52 -5.27
C ALA A 107 -15.91 3.54 -6.80
N ARG A 108 -15.48 2.43 -7.41
CA ARG A 108 -15.51 2.28 -8.87
C ARG A 108 -16.91 2.62 -9.38
N GLU A 109 -17.01 3.71 -10.15
CA GLU A 109 -18.24 4.19 -10.80
C GLU A 109 -19.33 4.74 -9.84
N HIS A 110 -19.03 4.99 -8.56
CA HIS A 110 -20.02 5.52 -7.60
C HIS A 110 -19.71 6.97 -7.20
N ALA A 111 -20.56 7.90 -7.63
CA ALA A 111 -20.61 9.27 -7.09
C ALA A 111 -21.38 9.28 -5.76
N PRO A 112 -21.05 10.18 -4.81
CA PRO A 112 -21.86 10.37 -3.61
C PRO A 112 -23.23 10.91 -3.99
N THR A 113 -24.23 10.52 -3.21
CA THR A 113 -25.51 11.24 -3.16
C THR A 113 -25.41 12.24 -2.02
N PHE A 114 -25.40 13.53 -2.33
CA PHE A 114 -25.53 14.57 -1.32
C PHE A 114 -27.02 14.84 -1.16
N ASP A 115 -27.59 14.53 0.01
CA ASP A 115 -28.90 15.06 0.37
C ASP A 115 -28.75 16.58 0.42
N GLN A 116 -29.53 17.30 -0.40
CA GLN A 116 -29.64 18.74 -0.23
C GLN A 116 -30.36 18.96 1.10
N GLU A 117 -29.67 19.51 2.10
CA GLU A 117 -30.36 20.11 3.24
C GLU A 117 -31.21 21.26 2.69
N ASP A 118 -32.54 21.06 2.70
CA ASP A 118 -33.57 22.07 2.39
C ASP A 118 -33.44 23.31 3.30
#